data_AF-A0A6V7K5L7-F1
#
_entry.id   AF-A0A6V7K5L7-F1
#
_cell.length_a   1.000
_cell.length_b   1.000
_cell.length_c   1.000
_cell.angle_alpha   90.00
_cell.angle_beta   90.00
_cell.angle_gamma   90.00
#
_symmetry.space_group_name_H-M   'P 1'
#
loop_
_entity.id
_entity.type
_entity.pdbx_description
1 polymer ?
#
loop_
_entity_poly.entity_id
_entity_poly.type
_entity_poly.pdbx_seq_one_letter_code
_entity_poly.pdbx_strand_id
1 'polypeptide(L)'
;AEFRRFWLKSKLEENPDLKLSESRINQYPILPLPSVSCDNDLSEFLENLSPFPALDGLLFYHRDGYYMHGFTPLVTWLKPYMLPEVLGVSVPPPLDEKPVGYLDFRHHIRAGKEKRKELSPSSE
;
A
#
# COMPACT_ATOMS: atom_id res chain seq x y z
N ALA A 1 5.65 -5.48 -12.68
CA ALA A 1 5.77 -4.34 -11.75
C ALA A 1 7.23 -3.98 -11.44
N GLU A 2 8.14 -4.95 -11.36
CA GLU A 2 9.52 -4.74 -10.93
C GLU A 2 10.27 -3.69 -11.76
N PHE A 3 10.27 -3.83 -13.08
CA PHE A 3 10.92 -2.86 -13.98
C PHE A 3 10.39 -1.44 -13.80
N ARG A 4 9.05 -1.27 -13.72
CA ARG A 4 8.42 0.05 -13.54
C ARG A 4 8.87 0.71 -12.24
N ARG A 5 8.97 -0.08 -11.16
CA ARG A 5 9.45 0.39 -9.86
C ARG A 5 10.92 0.81 -9.92
N PHE A 6 11.77 -0.02 -10.52
CA PHE A 6 13.19 0.27 -10.72
C PHE A 6 13.37 1.57 -11.51
N TRP A 7 12.69 1.69 -12.65
CA TRP A 7 12.76 2.87 -13.50
C TRP A 7 12.31 4.13 -12.79
N LEU A 8 11.15 4.09 -12.10
CA LEU A 8 10.63 5.24 -11.35
C LEU A 8 11.61 5.68 -10.26
N LYS A 9 12.17 4.72 -9.51
CA LYS A 9 13.18 5.00 -8.48
C LYS A 9 14.40 5.71 -9.08
N SER A 10 14.96 5.16 -10.17
CA SER A 10 16.11 5.76 -10.88
C SER A 10 15.82 7.20 -11.30
N LYS A 11 14.65 7.47 -11.87
CA LYS A 11 14.29 8.82 -12.33
C LYS A 11 14.04 9.82 -11.21
N LEU A 12 13.51 9.38 -10.08
CA LEU A 12 13.37 10.24 -8.90
C LEU A 12 14.71 10.50 -8.20
N GLU A 13 15.67 9.57 -8.29
CA GLU A 13 17.03 9.76 -7.74
C GLU A 13 17.87 10.71 -8.60
N GLU A 14 17.73 10.65 -9.93
CA GLU A 14 18.38 11.57 -10.87
C GLU A 14 17.91 13.04 -10.70
N ASN A 15 16.73 13.28 -10.12
CA ASN A 15 16.12 14.60 -10.01
C ASN A 15 15.76 14.95 -8.55
N PRO A 16 16.76 15.25 -7.70
CA PRO A 16 16.54 15.49 -6.26
C PRO A 16 15.61 16.69 -5.98
N ASP A 17 15.57 17.67 -6.88
CA ASP A 17 14.74 18.87 -6.78
C ASP A 17 13.23 18.55 -6.73
N LEU A 18 12.82 17.38 -7.25
CA LEU A 18 11.43 16.94 -7.16
C LEU A 18 10.99 16.68 -5.72
N LYS A 19 11.92 16.37 -4.82
CA LYS A 19 11.65 16.14 -3.39
C LYS A 19 11.58 17.43 -2.59
N LEU A 20 12.11 18.53 -3.15
CA LEU A 20 12.15 19.83 -2.49
C LEU A 20 10.90 20.63 -2.84
N SER A 21 10.21 21.16 -1.84
CA SER A 21 9.08 22.08 -2.01
C SER A 21 9.55 23.53 -2.11
N GLU A 22 10.70 23.77 -2.74
CA GLU A 22 11.44 25.04 -2.61
C GLU A 22 11.22 26.02 -3.78
N SER A 23 10.29 25.75 -4.68
CA SER A 23 10.13 26.57 -5.90
C SER A 23 8.69 26.92 -6.22
N ARG A 24 8.49 28.09 -6.85
CA ARG A 24 7.24 28.44 -7.54
C ARG A 24 6.84 27.40 -8.61
N ILE A 25 7.81 26.63 -9.10
CA ILE A 25 7.66 25.60 -10.14
C ILE A 25 7.19 24.27 -9.53
N ASN A 26 7.66 23.91 -8.33
CA ASN A 26 7.33 22.66 -7.66
C ASN A 26 6.78 22.93 -6.25
N GLN A 27 5.47 23.17 -6.18
CA GLN A 27 4.78 23.43 -4.92
C GLN A 27 4.52 22.15 -4.10
N TYR A 28 4.55 21.00 -4.76
CA TYR A 28 4.20 19.71 -4.15
C TYR A 28 5.33 18.70 -4.34
N PRO A 29 6.05 18.35 -3.27
CA PRO A 29 7.18 17.44 -3.39
C PRO A 29 6.72 16.04 -3.82
N ILE A 30 7.45 15.45 -4.75
CA ILE A 30 7.23 14.11 -5.25
C ILE A 30 8.17 13.17 -4.49
N LEU A 31 7.63 12.50 -3.48
CA LEU A 31 8.39 11.58 -2.64
C LEU A 31 8.21 10.13 -3.10
N PRO A 32 9.30 9.34 -3.19
CA PRO A 32 9.20 7.92 -3.49
C PRO A 32 8.57 7.17 -2.32
N LEU A 33 7.67 6.22 -2.61
CA LEU A 33 7.17 5.31 -1.60
C LEU A 33 8.18 4.20 -1.29
N PRO A 34 8.37 3.83 -0.01
CA PRO A 34 9.22 2.70 0.35
C PRO A 34 8.64 1.40 -0.20
N SER A 35 9.52 0.46 -0.54
CA SER A 35 9.11 -0.86 -1.02
C SER A 35 10.17 -1.89 -0.71
N VAL A 36 9.74 -3.12 -0.45
CA VAL A 36 10.60 -4.24 -0.09
C VAL A 36 10.24 -5.45 -0.96
N SER A 37 11.20 -6.36 -1.17
CA SER A 37 10.88 -7.68 -1.74
C SER A 37 10.13 -8.51 -0.70
N CYS A 38 9.08 -9.23 -1.10
CA CYS A 38 8.38 -10.16 -0.20
C CYS A 38 9.19 -11.42 0.12
N ASP A 39 10.37 -11.62 -0.49
CA ASP A 39 11.32 -12.67 -0.10
C ASP A 39 12.11 -12.30 1.18
N ASN A 40 12.08 -11.02 1.55
CA ASN A 40 12.73 -10.52 2.77
C ASN A 40 11.76 -10.57 3.96
N ASP A 41 12.26 -10.34 5.17
CA ASP A 41 11.42 -10.23 6.36
C ASP A 41 10.56 -8.96 6.29
N LEU A 42 9.26 -9.16 6.07
CA LEU A 42 8.28 -8.07 6.06
C LEU A 42 8.10 -7.45 7.45
N SER A 43 8.33 -8.21 8.53
CA SER A 43 8.21 -7.72 9.91
C SER A 43 9.29 -6.67 10.18
N GLU A 44 10.55 -6.97 9.81
CA GLU A 44 11.67 -6.03 9.90
C GLU A 44 11.42 -4.76 9.06
N PHE A 45 10.84 -4.92 7.86
CA PHE A 45 10.48 -3.77 7.05
C PHE A 45 9.45 -2.88 7.75
N LEU A 46 8.41 -3.46 8.35
CA LEU A 46 7.38 -2.73 9.08
C LEU A 46 7.92 -2.02 10.32
N GLU A 47 8.87 -2.63 11.04
CA GLU A 47 9.54 -2.03 12.20
C GLU A 47 10.37 -0.81 11.82
N ASN A 48 11.00 -0.84 10.64
CA ASN A 48 11.84 0.24 10.14
C ASN A 48 11.09 1.29 9.32
N LEU A 49 9.77 1.15 9.15
CA LEU A 49 8.97 2.16 8.44
C LEU A 49 8.92 3.45 9.24
N SER A 50 9.06 4.57 8.53
CA SER A 50 8.84 5.89 9.12
C SER A 50 7.43 5.98 9.68
N PRO A 51 7.23 6.50 10.91
CA PRO A 51 5.90 6.71 11.48
C PRO A 51 5.10 7.80 10.74
N PHE A 52 5.78 8.61 9.91
CA PHE A 52 5.15 9.62 9.07
C PHE A 52 5.54 9.44 7.60
N PRO A 53 4.57 9.44 6.65
CA PRO A 53 3.13 9.54 6.85
C PRO A 53 2.52 8.30 7.51
N ALA A 54 1.34 8.44 8.12
CA ALA A 54 0.64 7.32 8.75
C ALA A 54 0.37 6.20 7.73
N LEU A 55 0.73 4.97 8.09
CA LEU A 55 0.56 3.81 7.21
C LEU A 55 -0.92 3.44 7.09
N ASP A 56 -1.49 3.63 5.90
CA ASP A 56 -2.85 3.18 5.62
C ASP A 56 -2.93 1.67 5.36
N GLY A 57 -1.94 1.11 4.67
CA GLY A 57 -1.85 -0.31 4.34
C GLY A 57 -0.78 -0.61 3.29
N LEU A 58 -0.75 -1.86 2.83
CA LEU A 58 0.29 -2.40 1.98
C LEU A 58 -0.26 -2.88 0.64
N LEU A 59 0.40 -2.48 -0.44
CA LEU A 59 0.16 -2.99 -1.79
C LEU A 59 1.16 -4.08 -2.13
N PHE A 60 0.65 -5.25 -2.52
CA PHE A 60 1.44 -6.38 -2.97
C PHE A 60 1.30 -6.51 -4.48
N TYR A 61 2.39 -6.29 -5.20
CA TYR A 61 2.44 -6.36 -6.66
C TYR A 61 3.15 -7.63 -7.12
N HIS A 62 2.58 -8.34 -8.11
CA HIS A 62 3.30 -9.39 -8.82
C HIS A 62 4.49 -8.79 -9.61
N ARG A 63 5.67 -9.42 -9.55
CA ARG A 63 6.90 -8.92 -10.18
C ARG A 63 6.75 -8.69 -11.69
N ASP A 64 6.04 -9.59 -12.36
CA ASP A 64 5.79 -9.51 -13.81
C ASP A 64 4.48 -8.79 -14.17
N GLY A 65 3.77 -8.21 -13.19
CA GLY A 65 2.49 -7.56 -13.44
C GLY A 65 2.60 -6.33 -14.35
N TYR A 66 1.97 -6.37 -15.52
CA TYR A 66 1.83 -5.23 -16.42
C TYR A 66 0.96 -4.13 -15.79
N TYR A 67 1.14 -2.89 -16.24
CA TYR A 67 0.23 -1.82 -15.85
C TYR A 67 -1.03 -1.92 -16.70
N MET A 68 -2.15 -2.26 -16.07
CA MET A 68 -3.47 -2.29 -16.71
C MET A 68 -4.43 -1.48 -15.86
N HIS A 69 -5.35 -0.78 -16.52
CA HIS A 69 -6.41 -0.08 -15.82
C HIS A 69 -7.45 -1.08 -15.31
N GLY A 70 -8.11 -0.76 -14.19
CA GLY A 70 -9.18 -1.57 -13.62
C GLY A 70 -8.70 -2.64 -12.62
N PHE A 71 -9.59 -3.59 -12.33
CA PHE A 71 -9.32 -4.65 -11.35
C PHE A 71 -8.37 -5.69 -11.93
N THR A 72 -7.36 -6.06 -11.15
CA THR A 72 -6.42 -7.13 -11.49
C THR A 72 -6.10 -7.96 -10.25
N PRO A 73 -6.04 -9.29 -10.35
CA PRO A 73 -5.61 -10.15 -9.25
C PRO A 73 -4.08 -10.06 -9.00
N LEU A 74 -3.33 -9.43 -9.91
CA LEU A 74 -1.86 -9.29 -9.81
C LEU A 74 -1.43 -8.18 -8.84
N VAL A 75 -2.40 -7.49 -8.24
CA VAL A 75 -2.18 -6.50 -7.19
C VAL A 75 -3.22 -6.69 -6.11
N THR A 76 -2.80 -6.75 -4.85
CA THR A 76 -3.72 -6.80 -3.71
C THR A 76 -3.36 -5.76 -2.66
N TRP A 77 -4.34 -5.39 -1.85
CA TRP A 77 -4.24 -4.41 -0.78
C TRP A 77 -4.64 -5.06 0.54
N LEU A 78 -3.78 -4.96 1.55
CA LEU A 78 -4.05 -5.42 2.91
C LEU A 78 -3.76 -4.33 3.93
N LYS A 79 -4.56 -4.28 4.99
CA LYS A 79 -4.23 -3.49 6.18
C LYS A 79 -3.16 -4.20 7.01
N PRO A 80 -2.32 -3.47 7.77
CA PRO A 80 -1.23 -4.07 8.53
C PRO A 80 -1.73 -5.19 9.47
N TYR A 81 -2.76 -4.94 10.28
CA TYR A 81 -3.38 -5.92 11.17
C TYR A 81 -3.98 -7.18 10.50
N MET A 82 -4.09 -7.22 9.16
CA MET A 82 -4.54 -8.40 8.40
C MET A 82 -3.39 -9.35 8.05
N LEU A 83 -2.14 -8.88 8.08
CA LEU A 83 -0.98 -9.67 7.66
C LEU A 83 -0.77 -10.96 8.47
N PRO A 84 -0.92 -10.97 9.81
CA PRO A 84 -0.77 -12.20 10.58
C PRO A 84 -1.79 -13.27 10.16
N GLU A 85 -3.02 -12.85 9.84
CA GLU A 85 -4.10 -13.76 9.45
C GLU A 85 -3.94 -14.28 8.02
N VAL A 86 -3.56 -13.41 7.08
CA VAL A 86 -3.54 -13.72 5.64
C VAL A 86 -2.21 -14.34 5.20
N LEU A 87 -1.09 -13.86 5.76
CA LEU A 87 0.27 -14.20 5.33
C LEU A 87 1.12 -14.85 6.43
N GLY A 88 0.64 -14.89 7.68
CA GLY A 88 1.42 -15.41 8.81
C GLY A 88 2.60 -14.53 9.22
N VAL A 89 2.57 -13.25 8.85
CA VAL A 89 3.65 -12.28 9.12
C VAL A 89 3.38 -11.54 10.43
N SER A 90 4.40 -11.40 11.28
CA SER A 90 4.29 -10.61 12.52
C SER A 90 4.25 -9.11 12.21
N VAL A 91 3.47 -8.36 12.98
CA VAL A 91 3.29 -6.92 12.78
C VAL A 91 3.60 -6.20 14.09
N PRO A 92 4.49 -5.19 14.07
CA PRO A 92 4.84 -4.45 15.28
C PRO A 92 3.71 -3.49 15.71
N PRO A 93 3.54 -3.24 17.02
CA PRO A 93 2.67 -2.17 17.49
C PRO A 93 3.11 -0.78 17.01
N PRO A 94 2.18 0.15 16.72
CA PRO A 94 0.72 0.05 16.84
C PRO A 94 0.03 -0.47 15.56
N LEU A 95 0.77 -1.03 14.60
CA LEU A 95 0.22 -1.45 13.30
C LEU A 95 -0.65 -2.71 13.41
N ASP A 96 -0.54 -3.44 14.51
CA ASP A 96 -1.35 -4.62 14.84
C ASP A 96 -2.74 -4.27 15.37
N GLU A 97 -3.02 -3.00 15.68
CA GLU A 97 -4.31 -2.54 16.19
C GLU A 97 -5.45 -2.83 15.20
N LYS A 98 -6.42 -3.63 15.66
CA LYS A 98 -7.61 -3.99 14.90
C LYS A 98 -8.73 -2.99 15.17
N PRO A 99 -9.53 -2.62 14.15
CA PRO A 99 -10.69 -1.77 14.37
C PRO A 99 -11.74 -2.47 15.23
N VAL A 100 -12.54 -1.70 15.97
CA VAL A 100 -13.62 -2.22 16.82
C VAL A 100 -14.59 -3.05 15.97
N GLY A 101 -14.86 -4.28 16.40
CA GLY A 101 -15.74 -5.21 15.68
C GLY A 101 -15.08 -5.96 14.53
N TYR A 102 -13.74 -5.87 14.37
CA TYR A 102 -13.02 -6.75 13.47
C TYR A 102 -13.09 -8.21 13.94
N LEU A 103 -13.71 -9.07 13.13
CA LEU A 103 -13.77 -10.51 13.39
C LEU A 103 -12.61 -11.22 12.69
N ASP A 104 -12.59 -11.14 11.36
CA ASP A 104 -11.55 -11.70 10.51
C ASP A 104 -11.49 -10.93 9.17
N PHE A 105 -10.49 -11.25 8.36
CA PHE A 105 -10.23 -10.61 7.07
C PHE A 105 -11.42 -10.79 6.12
N ARG A 106 -12.01 -11.99 6.07
CA ARG A 106 -13.09 -12.32 5.13
C ARG A 106 -14.35 -11.51 5.43
N HIS A 107 -14.71 -11.36 6.71
CA HIS A 107 -15.83 -10.55 7.17
C HIS A 107 -15.58 -9.07 6.86
N HIS A 108 -14.37 -8.57 7.12
CA HIS A 108 -14.02 -7.18 6.84
C HIS A 108 -14.13 -6.85 5.34
N ILE A 109 -13.60 -7.71 4.46
CA ILE A 109 -13.71 -7.52 3.01
C ILE A 109 -15.16 -7.59 2.53
N ARG A 110 -15.98 -8.49 3.10
CA ARG A 110 -17.41 -8.59 2.76
C ARG A 110 -18.17 -7.33 3.14
N ALA A 111 -18.04 -6.87 4.37
CA ALA A 111 -18.68 -5.64 4.84
C ALA A 111 -18.29 -4.41 3.99
N GLY A 112 -17.03 -4.33 3.56
CA GLY A 112 -16.56 -3.27 2.66
C GLY A 112 -17.11 -3.36 1.22
N LYS A 113 -17.50 -4.55 0.75
CA LYS A 113 -18.19 -4.71 -0.55
C LYS A 113 -19.65 -4.32 -0.45
N GLU A 114 -20.32 -4.70 0.63
CA GLU A 114 -21.74 -4.37 0.88
C GLU A 114 -21.94 -2.86 0.98
N LYS A 115 -21.13 -2.17 1.80
CA LYS A 115 -21.16 -0.70 1.89
C LYS A 115 -20.97 -0.01 0.54
N ARG A 116 -20.03 -0.49 -0.29
CA ARG A 116 -19.80 0.09 -1.63
C ARG A 116 -21.00 -0.08 -2.56
N LYS A 117 -21.74 -1.19 -2.45
CA LYS A 117 -22.99 -1.39 -3.22
C LYS A 117 -24.10 -0.45 -2.76
N GLU A 118 -24.21 -0.21 -1.46
CA GLU A 118 -25.18 0.73 -0.89
C GLU A 118 -24.92 2.19 -1.34
N LEU A 119 -23.64 2.55 -1.50
CA LEU A 119 -23.22 3.87 -1.99
C LEU A 119 -23.38 4.07 -3.50
N SER A 120 -23.59 2.99 -4.27
CA SER A 120 -23.89 3.03 -5.70
C SER A 120 -25.30 2.51 -5.96
N PRO A 121 -26.37 3.20 -5.51
CA PRO A 121 -27.71 2.83 -5.94
C PRO A 121 -27.83 3.09 -7.44
N SER A 122 -28.37 2.08 -8.13
CA SER A 122 -28.61 1.95 -9.55
C SER A 122 -28.87 3.28 -10.28
N SER A 123 -27.97 3.64 -11.19
CA SER A 123 -28.33 4.47 -12.33
C SER A 123 -29.00 3.53 -13.35
N GLU A 124 -30.31 3.29 -13.17
CA GLU A 124 -31.19 2.78 -14.22
C GLU A 124 -31.78 3.96 -15.01
#